data_AF-A0A920MW26-F1
#
_entry.id   AF-A0A920MW26-F1
#
_cell.length_a   1.000
_cell.length_b   1.000
_cell.length_c   1.000
_cell.angle_alpha   90.00
_cell.angle_beta   90.00
_cell.angle_gamma   90.00
#
_symmetry.space_group_name_H-M   'P 1'
#
loop_
_entity.id
_entity.type
_entity.pdbx_description
1 polymer ?
#
loop_
_entity_poly.entity_id
_entity_poly.type
_entity_poly.pdbx_seq_one_letter_code
_entity_poly.pdbx_strand_id
1 'polypeptide(L)' 'MSGVDKVFGYGIADPERLGVMGWSYGGYMTSFVVTRTERFKAASMGAGLPI' A
#
# COMPACT_ATOMS: atom_id res chain seq x y z
N MET A 1 4.03 9.10 3.60
CA MET A 1 3.56 7.85 4.24
C MET A 1 3.04 8.04 5.67
N SER A 2 2.63 9.25 6.05
CA SER A 2 2.28 9.59 7.44
C SER A 2 1.20 8.72 8.06
N GLY A 3 0.18 8.30 7.30
CA GLY A 3 -0.85 7.38 7.78
C GLY A 3 -0.31 5.99 8.14
N VAL A 4 0.55 5.43 7.28
CA VAL A 4 1.20 4.12 7.50
C VAL A 4 2.19 4.21 8.67
N ASP A 5 2.97 5.28 8.77
CA ASP A 5 3.93 5.45 9.86
C ASP A 5 3.22 5.60 11.22
N LYS A 6 2.06 6.26 11.25
CA LYS A 6 1.26 6.46 12.46
C LYS A 6 0.75 5.14 13.04
N VAL A 7 0.40 4.16 12.22
CA VAL A 7 -0.08 2.86 12.73
C VAL A 7 1.04 2.00 13.35
N PHE A 8 2.30 2.25 13.00
CA PHE A 8 3.44 1.63 13.71
C PHE A 8 3.56 2.17 15.14
N GLY A 9 3.37 3.48 15.32
CA GLY A 9 3.35 4.09 16.65
C GLY A 9 2.22 3.56 17.54
N TYR A 10 1.17 2.99 16.95
CA TYR A 10 0.08 2.33 17.66
C TYR A 10 0.31 0.83 17.89
N GLY A 11 1.39 0.25 17.37
CA GLY A 11 1.67 -1.18 17.47
C GLY A 11 0.71 -2.06 16.66
N ILE A 12 0.00 -1.48 15.68
CA ILE A 12 -1.02 -2.19 14.88
C ILE A 12 -0.38 -2.93 13.69
N ALA A 13 0.74 -2.42 13.17
CA ALA A 13 1.40 -2.96 12.00
C ALA A 13 2.91 -3.16 12.23
N ASP A 14 3.47 -4.16 11.56
CA ASP A 14 4.89 -4.47 11.54
C ASP A 14 5.52 -3.87 10.28
N PRO A 15 6.52 -2.97 10.40
CA PRO A 15 7.15 -2.31 9.25
C PRO A 15 7.82 -3.28 8.27
N GLU A 16 8.18 -4.50 8.70
CA GLU A 16 8.81 -5.51 7.84
C GLU A 16 7.80 -6.41 7.10
N ARG A 17 6.50 -6.32 7.46
CA ARG A 17 5.44 -7.21 6.95
C ARG A 17 4.26 -6.43 6.36
N LEU A 18 4.55 -5.47 5.50
CA LEU A 18 3.54 -4.59 4.91
C LEU A 18 3.00 -5.14 3.58
N GLY A 19 1.67 -5.13 3.45
CA GLY A 19 0.96 -5.30 2.19
C GLY A 19 0.08 -4.09 1.90
N VAL A 20 -0.20 -3.84 0.60
CA VAL A 20 -1.13 -2.79 0.16
C VAL A 20 -2.19 -3.37 -0.78
N MET A 21 -3.44 -2.93 -0.62
CA MET A 21 -4.55 -3.36 -1.48
C MET A 21 -5.48 -2.19 -1.77
N GLY A 22 -6.03 -2.15 -2.98
CA GLY A 22 -7.09 -1.22 -3.33
C GLY A 22 -7.95 -1.73 -4.48
N TRP A 23 -9.19 -1.24 -4.53
CA TRP A 23 -10.18 -1.58 -5.56
C TRP A 23 -10.58 -0.34 -6.37
N SER A 24 -10.87 -0.50 -7.67
CA SER A 24 -11.23 0.59 -8.59
C SER A 24 -10.15 1.68 -8.62
N TYR A 25 -10.47 2.95 -8.30
CA TYR A 25 -9.46 3.99 -8.16
C TYR A 25 -8.36 3.63 -7.15
N GLY A 26 -8.70 2.89 -6.10
CA GLY A 26 -7.73 2.34 -5.17
C GLY A 26 -6.78 1.32 -5.80
N GLY A 27 -7.23 0.57 -6.81
CA GLY A 27 -6.38 -0.32 -7.59
C GLY A 27 -5.33 0.44 -8.39
N TYR A 28 -5.72 1.53 -9.05
CA TYR A 28 -4.79 2.46 -9.72
C TYR A 28 -3.77 3.04 -8.74
N MET A 29 -4.22 3.52 -7.58
CA MET A 29 -3.33 4.05 -6.53
C MET A 29 -2.39 2.98 -5.96
N THR A 30 -2.83 1.73 -5.90
CA THR A 30 -2.00 0.60 -5.47
C THR A 30 -0.88 0.31 -6.47
N SER A 31 -1.16 0.29 -7.78
CA SER A 31 -0.09 0.24 -8.80
C SER A 31 0.86 1.43 -8.71
N PHE A 32 0.32 2.63 -8.52
CA PHE A 32 1.13 3.83 -8.48
C PHE A 32 2.08 3.81 -7.29
N VAL A 33 1.60 3.50 -6.09
CA VAL A 33 2.41 3.61 -4.87
C VAL A 33 3.59 2.63 -4.85
N VAL A 34 3.44 1.42 -5.40
CA VAL A 34 4.54 0.45 -5.47
C VAL A 34 5.68 0.89 -6.39
N THR A 35 5.43 1.80 -7.34
CA THR A 35 6.50 2.42 -8.15
C THR A 35 7.24 3.55 -7.42
N ARG A 36 6.72 4.01 -6.28
CA ARG A 36 7.27 5.14 -5.52
C ARG A 36 8.01 4.71 -4.26
N THR A 37 7.87 3.45 -3.84
CA THR A 37 8.49 2.94 -2.62
C THR A 37 8.55 1.41 -2.59
N GLU A 38 9.57 0.87 -1.93
CA GLU A 38 9.78 -0.58 -1.74
C GLU A 38 9.28 -1.10 -0.38
N ARG A 39 8.58 -0.27 0.40
CA ARG A 39 8.14 -0.63 1.76
C ARG A 39 7.11 -1.76 1.78
N PHE A 40 6.35 -1.95 0.70
CA PHE A 40 5.35 -3.01 0.61
C PHE A 40 5.93 -4.28 0.00
N LYS A 41 5.86 -5.39 0.73
CA LYS A 41 6.33 -6.70 0.27
C LYS A 41 5.34 -7.38 -0.68
N ALA A 42 4.07 -6.98 -0.62
CA ALA A 42 3.02 -7.48 -1.50
C ALA A 42 2.02 -6.37 -1.84
N ALA A 43 1.45 -6.45 -3.04
CA ALA A 43 0.40 -5.55 -3.50
C ALA A 43 -0.72 -6.32 -4.21
N SER A 44 -1.97 -5.92 -3.97
CA SER A 44 -3.14 -6.48 -4.65
C SER A 44 -3.99 -5.36 -5.26
N MET A 45 -4.05 -5.37 -6.59
CA MET A 45 -4.77 -4.38 -7.39
C MET A 45 -6.08 -4.97 -7.90
N GLY A 46 -7.21 -4.47 -7.41
CA GLY A 46 -8.53 -4.92 -7.85
C GLY A 46 -9.19 -3.92 -8.79
N ALA A 47 -9.63 -4.38 -9.97
CA ALA A 47 -10.41 -3.58 -10.94
C ALA A 47 -9.86 -2.15 -11.19
N GLY A 48 -8.54 -1.98 -11.08
CA GLY A 48 -7.87 -0.70 -11.24
C GLY A 48 -7.65 -0.35 -12.70
N LEU A 49 -7.60 0.95 -12.99
CA LEU A 49 -7.14 1.40 -14.30
C LEU A 49 -5.65 1.08 -14.46
N PRO A 50 -5.20 0.63 -15.64
CA PRO A 50 -3.78 0.41 -15.90
C PRO A 50 -3.02 1.75 -15.82
N ILE A 51 -1.79 1.67 -15.31
CA ILE A 51 -0.78 2.75 -15.35
C ILE A 51 0.07 2.66 -16.61
#